data_AF-A0AAI8GBN1-F1
#
_entry.id   AF-A0AAI8GBN1-F1
#
_cell.length_a   1.000
_cell.length_b   1.000
_cell.length_c   1.000
_cell.angle_alpha   90.00
_cell.angle_beta   90.00
_cell.angle_gamma   90.00
#
_symmetry.space_group_name_H-M   'P 1'
#
loop_
_entity.id
_entity.type
_entity.pdbx_description
1 polymer ?
#
loop_
_entity_poly.entity_id
_entity_poly.type
_entity_poly.pdbx_seq_one_letter_code
_entity_poly.pdbx_strand_id
1 'polypeptide(L)'
;MMSPELHNFFNTFGTEEQGHSFKKDTPLEKMVITLAEDWQEKTQPGHGMFFDFTQTPELEKPVLDYLIKGFGWTLEKPYFIRKPL
;
A
#
# COMPACT_ATOMS: atom_id res chain seq x y z
N MET A 1 32.32 0.53 -19.32
CA MET A 1 31.11 1.13 -19.91
C MET A 1 30.02 0.06 -19.87
N MET A 2 28.88 0.34 -19.23
CA MET A 2 27.74 -0.61 -19.19
C MET A 2 27.09 -0.73 -20.57
N SER A 3 26.52 -1.90 -20.90
CA SER A 3 25.89 -2.14 -22.20
C SER A 3 24.62 -1.29 -22.38
N PRO A 4 24.26 -0.92 -23.62
CA PRO A 4 23.01 -0.19 -23.91
C PRO A 4 21.75 -0.90 -23.41
N GLU A 5 21.79 -2.22 -23.33
CA GLU A 5 20.69 -3.07 -22.85
C GLU A 5 20.47 -2.93 -21.33
N LEU A 6 21.54 -2.78 -20.54
CA LEU A 6 21.45 -2.48 -19.11
C LEU A 6 20.92 -1.06 -18.84
N HIS A 7 21.26 -0.10 -19.71
CA HIS A 7 20.71 1.25 -19.63
C HIS A 7 19.19 1.26 -19.91
N ASN A 8 18.73 0.44 -20.86
CA ASN A 8 17.30 0.26 -21.12
C ASN A 8 16.60 -0.55 -20.02
N PHE A 9 17.27 -1.49 -19.37
CA PHE A 9 16.70 -2.24 -18.25
C PHE A 9 16.35 -1.33 -17.06
N PHE A 10 17.25 -0.44 -16.64
CA PHE A 10 16.95 0.51 -15.53
C PHE A 10 16.02 1.67 -15.93
N ASN A 11 15.92 2.01 -17.23
CA ASN A 11 14.95 3.00 -17.71
C ASN A 11 13.54 2.41 -17.93
N THR A 12 13.42 1.08 -18.13
CA THR A 12 12.14 0.39 -18.38
C THR A 12 11.61 -0.31 -17.13
N PHE A 13 12.50 -0.75 -16.23
CA PHE A 13 12.22 -1.36 -14.94
C PHE A 13 12.70 -0.49 -13.76
N GLY A 14 12.96 0.80 -14.00
CA GLY A 14 12.77 1.79 -12.95
C GLY A 14 11.32 1.64 -12.55
N THR A 15 11.08 0.89 -11.48
CA THR A 15 9.76 0.50 -11.04
C THR A 15 8.92 1.77 -10.97
N GLU A 16 8.06 1.95 -11.97
CA GLU A 16 6.71 2.42 -11.69
C GLU A 16 6.16 1.37 -10.71
N GLU A 17 6.53 1.53 -9.44
CA GLU A 17 5.56 1.34 -8.41
C GLU A 17 4.38 2.17 -8.90
N GLN A 18 3.30 1.50 -9.28
CA GLN A 18 1.98 2.13 -9.35
C GLN A 18 1.58 2.54 -7.93
N GLY A 19 2.39 3.42 -7.33
CA GLY A 19 2.22 4.04 -6.05
C GLY A 19 1.60 5.39 -6.34
N HIS A 20 0.45 5.63 -5.72
CA HIS A 20 -0.10 6.98 -5.64
C HIS A 20 0.99 7.90 -5.06
N SER A 21 1.58 8.78 -5.90
CA SER A 21 2.49 9.79 -5.41
C SER A 21 1.66 10.86 -4.68
N PHE A 22 1.62 10.81 -3.36
CA PHE A 22 0.92 11.82 -2.58
C PHE A 22 1.72 13.14 -2.64
N LYS A 23 1.03 14.23 -3.01
CA LYS A 23 1.62 15.58 -2.90
C LYS A 23 1.84 15.91 -1.43
N LYS A 24 2.87 16.69 -1.13
CA LYS A 24 3.25 17.11 0.25
C LYS A 24 2.09 17.70 1.07
N ASP A 25 1.11 18.32 0.41
CA ASP A 25 -0.06 18.96 1.05
C ASP A 25 -1.35 18.13 0.90
N THR A 26 -1.25 16.85 0.53
CA THR A 26 -2.42 15.98 0.47
C THR A 26 -2.94 15.77 1.90
N PRO A 27 -4.23 16.03 2.18
CA PRO A 27 -4.78 15.78 3.50
C PRO A 27 -4.58 14.33 3.92
N LEU A 28 -4.17 14.10 5.17
CA LEU A 28 -3.92 12.76 5.73
C LEU A 28 -5.11 11.82 5.50
N GLU A 29 -6.33 12.31 5.71
CA GLU A 29 -7.57 11.56 5.48
C GLU A 29 -7.68 11.05 4.05
N LYS A 30 -7.32 11.89 3.07
CA LYS A 30 -7.33 11.50 1.66
C LYS A 30 -6.28 10.43 1.37
N MET A 31 -5.10 10.53 1.98
CA MET A 31 -4.07 9.49 1.85
C MET A 31 -4.54 8.16 2.43
N VAL A 32 -5.16 8.19 3.62
CA VAL A 32 -5.68 7.01 4.31
C VAL A 32 -6.74 6.32 3.46
N ILE A 33 -7.71 7.07 2.94
CA ILE A 33 -8.79 6.52 2.10
C ILE A 33 -8.20 5.92 0.82
N THR A 34 -7.36 6.66 0.09
CA THR A 34 -6.78 6.17 -1.17
C THR A 34 -5.93 4.91 -0.97
N LEU A 35 -5.10 4.85 0.09
CA LEU A 35 -4.32 3.64 0.39
C LEU A 35 -5.20 2.45 0.72
N ALA A 36 -6.21 2.64 1.57
CA ALA A 36 -7.09 1.55 1.97
C ALA A 36 -7.93 1.04 0.80
N GLU A 37 -8.41 1.92 -0.07
CA GLU A 37 -9.16 1.56 -1.29
C GLU A 37 -8.28 0.82 -2.30
N ASP A 38 -7.05 1.28 -2.53
CA ASP A 38 -6.11 0.63 -3.44
C ASP A 38 -5.79 -0.81 -2.99
N TRP A 39 -5.55 -0.99 -1.69
CA TRP A 39 -5.31 -2.32 -1.12
C TRP A 39 -6.57 -3.19 -1.12
N GLN A 40 -7.74 -2.59 -0.92
CA GLN A 40 -9.02 -3.27 -1.07
C GLN A 40 -9.24 -3.78 -2.49
N GLU A 41 -8.89 -3.01 -3.52
CA GLU A 41 -9.05 -3.40 -4.91
C GLU A 41 -8.03 -4.47 -5.32
N LYS A 42 -6.76 -4.26 -4.99
CA LYS A 42 -5.64 -5.12 -5.43
C LYS A 42 -5.55 -6.45 -4.69
N THR A 43 -6.04 -6.53 -3.45
CA THR A 43 -5.96 -7.75 -2.65
C THR A 43 -7.12 -8.69 -2.96
N GLN A 44 -6.82 -9.94 -3.29
CA GLN A 44 -7.85 -10.95 -3.53
C GLN A 44 -8.58 -11.33 -2.22
N PRO A 45 -9.88 -11.68 -2.27
CA PRO A 45 -10.58 -12.21 -1.10
C PRO A 45 -9.85 -13.40 -0.48
N GLY A 46 -9.88 -13.49 0.85
CA GLY A 46 -9.15 -14.51 1.62
C GLY A 46 -7.62 -14.34 1.68
N HIS A 47 -7.04 -13.42 0.90
CA HIS A 47 -5.62 -13.07 0.97
C HIS A 47 -5.39 -11.93 1.95
N GLY A 48 -4.12 -11.69 2.26
CA GLY A 48 -3.74 -10.63 3.18
C GLY A 48 -2.37 -10.08 2.87
N MET A 49 -2.00 -9.05 3.63
CA MET A 49 -0.76 -8.32 3.44
C MET A 49 -0.09 -8.05 4.79
N PHE A 50 1.23 -7.91 4.73
CA PHE A 50 2.02 -7.45 5.86
C PHE A 50 2.20 -5.94 5.76
N PHE A 51 2.00 -5.24 6.86
CA PHE A 51 2.26 -3.81 6.92
C PHE A 51 3.56 -3.49 7.63
N ASP A 52 4.28 -2.55 7.04
CA ASP A 52 5.41 -1.88 7.66
C ASP A 52 5.17 -0.37 7.57
N PHE A 53 4.80 0.23 8.70
CA PHE A 53 4.59 1.67 8.84
C PHE A 53 5.77 2.36 9.54
N THR A 54 6.95 1.74 9.61
CA THR A 54 8.12 2.32 10.29
C THR A 54 8.50 3.70 9.77
N GLN A 55 8.28 3.98 8.48
CA GLN A 55 8.57 5.27 7.86
C GLN A 55 7.41 6.28 7.96
N THR A 56 6.19 5.81 8.22
CA THR A 56 4.95 6.61 8.25
C THR A 56 3.99 6.13 9.36
N PRO A 57 4.43 6.18 10.64
CA PRO A 57 3.68 5.62 11.77
C PRO A 57 2.32 6.30 11.97
N GLU A 58 2.16 7.55 11.53
CA GLU A 58 0.90 8.29 11.58
C GLU A 58 -0.21 7.71 10.68
N LEU A 59 0.16 6.91 9.67
CA LEU A 59 -0.80 6.25 8.77
C LEU A 59 -1.28 4.90 9.31
N GLU A 60 -0.51 4.25 10.18
CA GLU A 60 -0.77 2.87 10.62
C GLU A 60 -2.18 2.71 11.19
N LYS A 61 -2.48 3.44 12.26
CA LYS A 61 -3.76 3.34 12.94
C LYS A 61 -4.94 3.72 12.02
N PRO A 62 -4.96 4.89 11.35
CA PRO A 62 -6.12 5.28 10.56
C PRO A 62 -6.36 4.38 9.35
N VAL A 63 -5.30 3.87 8.69
CA VAL A 63 -5.47 2.93 7.57
C VAL A 63 -6.00 1.57 8.05
N LEU A 64 -5.43 1.02 9.12
CA LEU A 64 -5.94 -0.22 9.72
C LEU A 64 -7.39 -0.09 10.18
N ASP A 65 -7.72 1.00 10.86
CA ASP A 65 -9.10 1.27 11.30
C ASP A 65 -10.05 1.33 10.09
N TYR A 66 -9.64 1.95 8.97
CA TYR A 66 -10.45 2.04 7.77
C TYR A 66 -10.65 0.68 7.09
N LEU A 67 -9.59 -0.13 6.96
CA LEU A 67 -9.68 -1.48 6.40
C LEU A 67 -10.59 -2.39 7.26
N ILE A 68 -10.42 -2.34 8.58
CA ILE A 68 -11.16 -3.20 9.51
C ILE A 68 -12.62 -2.76 9.62
N LYS A 69 -12.87 -1.48 9.91
CA LYS A 69 -14.23 -0.97 10.16
C LYS A 69 -14.99 -0.67 8.87
N GLY A 70 -14.30 -0.24 7.82
CA GLY A 70 -14.88 0.12 6.52
C GLY A 70 -15.09 -1.09 5.61
N PHE A 71 -14.09 -1.99 5.52
CA PHE A 71 -14.11 -3.12 4.59
C PHE A 71 -14.22 -4.49 5.26
N GLY A 72 -14.26 -4.56 6.59
CA GLY A 72 -14.40 -5.82 7.32
C GLY A 72 -13.15 -6.68 7.33
N TRP A 73 -11.96 -6.09 7.09
CA TRP A 73 -10.70 -6.82 7.18
C TRP A 73 -10.42 -7.26 8.62
N THR A 74 -9.63 -8.32 8.76
CA THR A 74 -9.29 -8.90 10.07
C THR A 74 -7.79 -8.85 10.30
N LEU A 75 -7.37 -8.32 11.46
CA LEU A 75 -5.98 -8.37 11.91
C LEU A 75 -5.74 -9.70 12.63
N GLU A 76 -4.99 -10.63 12.02
CA GLU A 76 -4.79 -11.99 12.56
C GLU A 76 -3.49 -12.16 13.35
N LYS A 77 -2.47 -11.37 13.01
CA LYS A 77 -1.15 -11.32 13.66
C LYS A 77 -0.76 -9.85 13.81
N PRO A 78 0.19 -9.49 14.70
CA PRO A 78 0.52 -8.08 14.96
C PRO A 78 0.83 -7.25 13.70
N TYR A 79 1.25 -7.88 12.61
CA TYR A 79 1.59 -7.21 11.35
C TYR A 79 0.87 -7.76 10.12
N PHE A 80 -0.12 -8.67 10.29
CA PHE A 80 -0.81 -9.29 9.15
C PHE A 80 -2.31 -9.00 9.20
N ILE A 81 -2.79 -8.37 8.14
CA ILE A 81 -4.21 -8.12 7.92
C ILE A 81 -4.72 -9.00 6.78
N ARG A 82 -5.93 -9.53 6.90
CA ARG A 82 -6.58 -10.36 5.88
C ARG A 82 -7.87 -9.73 5.39
N LYS A 83 -8.05 -9.74 4.07
CA LYS A 83 -9.32 -9.42 3.41
C LYS A 83 -10.29 -10.60 3.59
N PRO A 84 -11.56 -10.34 3.94
CA PRO A 84 -12.57 -11.40 4.05
C PRO A 84 -12.74 -12.14 2.71
N LEU A 85 -13.24 -13.38 2.78
CA LEU A 85 -13.62 -14.18 1.60
C LEU A 85 -14.84 -13.60 0.90
#